data_AF-A0A1V4J7S0-F1
#
_entry.id   AF-A0A1V4J7S0-F1
#
_cell.length_a   1.000
_cell.length_b   1.000
_cell.length_c   1.000
_cell.angle_alpha   90.00
_cell.angle_beta   90.00
_cell.angle_gamma   90.00
#
_symmetry.space_group_name_H-M   'P 1'
#
loop_
_entity.id
_entity.type
_entity.pdbx_description
1 polymer ?
#
loop_
_entity_poly.entity_id
_entity_poly.type
_entity_poly.pdbx_seq_one_letter_code
_entity_poly.pdbx_strand_id
1 'polypeptide(L)' 'MSPFSEVTRLTEVEEGTLVRCLQRLDERLRQLRGAARILGDPALAAKLETATAQTRRDVVVTASLYTQ' A
#
# COMPACT_ATOMS: atom_id res chain seq x y z
N MET A 1 -1.08 -13.10 11.15
CA MET A 1 -0.63 -11.96 10.32
C MET A 1 0.82 -12.22 9.99
N SER A 2 1.15 -12.35 8.71
CA SER A 2 2.51 -12.65 8.24
C SER A 2 3.41 -11.43 8.40
N PRO A 3 4.62 -11.56 8.98
CA PRO A 3 5.57 -10.46 9.09
C PRO A 3 6.11 -10.05 7.71
N PHE A 4 6.58 -8.80 7.57
CA PHE A 4 7.19 -8.28 6.33
C PHE A 4 8.37 -9.16 5.86
N SER A 5 9.06 -9.82 6.79
CA SER A 5 10.12 -10.79 6.50
C SER A 5 9.66 -12.04 5.75
N GLU A 6 8.37 -12.42 5.81
CA GLU A 6 7.83 -13.47 4.92
C GLU A 6 7.68 -12.94 3.50
N VAL A 7 7.26 -11.67 3.32
CA VAL A 7 7.12 -11.05 1.99
C VAL A 7 8.46 -10.87 1.30
N THR A 8 9.49 -10.42 2.03
CA THR A 8 10.85 -10.30 1.49
C THR A 8 11.49 -11.65 1.19
N ARG A 9 11.03 -12.74 1.81
CA ARG A 9 11.42 -14.12 1.48
C ARG A 9 10.69 -14.70 0.27
N LEU A 10 9.54 -14.14 -0.11
CA LEU A 10 8.77 -14.58 -1.29
C LEU A 10 9.28 -13.95 -2.59
N THR A 11 10.07 -12.89 -2.50
CA THR A 11 10.55 -12.13 -3.67
C THR A 11 12.02 -11.78 -3.53
N GLU A 12 12.84 -12.03 -4.55
CA GLU A 12 14.27 -11.68 -4.60
C GLU A 12 14.55 -10.17 -4.76
N VAL A 13 13.55 -9.33 -4.49
CA VAL A 13 13.60 -7.89 -4.72
C VAL A 13 14.04 -7.21 -3.43
N GLU A 14 14.94 -6.23 -3.53
CA GLU A 14 15.41 -5.47 -2.36
C GLU A 14 14.26 -4.85 -1.56
N GLU A 15 14.36 -4.92 -0.24
CA GLU A 15 13.34 -4.42 0.69
C GLU A 15 13.00 -2.95 0.41
N GLY A 16 14.01 -2.12 0.15
CA GLY A 16 13.82 -0.71 -0.19
C GLY A 16 13.03 -0.49 -1.48
N THR A 17 13.12 -1.41 -2.45
CA THR A 17 12.31 -1.38 -3.67
C THR A 17 10.86 -1.76 -3.38
N LEU A 18 10.62 -2.77 -2.54
CA LEU A 18 9.29 -3.13 -2.08
C LEU A 18 8.61 -1.97 -1.33
N VAL A 19 9.32 -1.30 -0.41
CA VAL A 19 8.79 -0.12 0.31
C VAL A 19 8.43 1.00 -0.66
N ARG A 20 9.33 1.33 -1.60
CA ARG A 20 9.06 2.37 -2.61
C ARG A 20 7.87 2.01 -3.50
N CYS A 21 7.73 0.75 -3.89
CA CYS A 21 6.58 0.28 -4.66
C CYS A 21 5.28 0.42 -3.87
N LEU A 22 5.26 0.05 -2.58
CA LEU A 22 4.08 0.19 -1.72
C LEU A 22 3.70 1.65 -1.49
N GLN A 23 4.67 2.53 -1.22
CA GLN A 23 4.42 3.97 -1.09
C GLN A 23 3.87 4.58 -2.39
N ARG A 24 4.42 4.19 -3.54
CA ARG A 24 3.92 4.60 -4.86
C ARG A 24 2.50 4.07 -5.10
N LEU A 25 2.20 2.84 -4.68
CA LEU A 25 0.87 2.25 -4.79
C LEU A 25 -0.15 3.02 -3.96
N ASP A 26 0.17 3.37 -2.71
CA ASP A 26 -0.72 4.15 -1.83
C ASP A 26 -1.06 5.52 -2.45
N GLU A 27 -0.06 6.19 -3.05
CA GLU A 27 -0.29 7.44 -3.77
C GLU A 27 -1.21 7.26 -4.98
N ARG A 28 -1.06 6.17 -5.75
CA ARG A 28 -1.95 5.87 -6.89
C ARG A 28 -3.38 5.56 -6.43
N LEU A 29 -3.55 4.83 -5.33
CA LEU A 29 -4.87 4.52 -4.78
C LEU A 29 -5.62 5.79 -4.34
N ARG A 30 -4.92 6.77 -3.75
CA ARG A 30 -5.51 8.07 -3.41
C ARG A 30 -5.97 8.84 -4.64
N GLN A 31 -5.15 8.88 -5.69
CA GLN A 31 -5.48 9.54 -6.95
C GLN A 31 -6.70 8.88 -7.61
N LEU A 32 -6.70 7.55 -7.67
CA LEU A 32 -7.83 6.76 -8.20
C LEU A 32 -9.11 7.01 -7.42
N ARG A 33 -9.04 7.16 -6.08
CA ARG A 33 -10.23 7.47 -5.27
C ARG A 33 -10.81 8.83 -5.61
N GLY A 34 -9.96 9.82 -5.88
CA GLY A 34 -10.38 11.13 -6.40
C GLY A 34 -11.08 11.00 -7.74
N ALA A 35 -10.50 10.24 -8.68
CA ALA A 35 -11.10 9.97 -9.98
C ALA A 35 -12.44 9.22 -9.87
N ALA A 36 -12.54 8.21 -9.01
CA ALA A 36 -13.76 7.44 -8.78
C ALA A 36 -14.92 8.32 -8.25
N ARG A 37 -14.60 9.30 -7.39
CA ARG A 37 -15.58 10.28 -6.91
C ARG A 37 -16.07 11.21 -8.03
N ILE A 38 -15.16 11.64 -8.91
CA ILE A 38 -15.52 12.48 -10.07
C ILE A 38 -16.41 11.70 -11.05
N LEU A 39 -16.13 10.42 -11.25
CA LEU A 39 -16.91 9.53 -12.11
C LEU A 39 -18.28 9.13 -11.50
N GLY A 40 -18.48 9.37 -10.19
CA GLY A 40 -19.74 9.02 -9.51
C GLY A 40 -19.91 7.51 -9.27
N ASP A 41 -18.82 6.74 -9.18
CA ASP A 41 -18.87 5.30 -8.88
C ASP A 41 -18.57 5.02 -7.39
N PRO A 42 -19.62 4.83 -6.55
CA PRO A 42 -19.44 4.59 -5.13
C PRO A 42 -18.84 3.21 -4.82
N ALA A 43 -19.05 2.21 -5.68
CA ALA A 43 -18.51 0.88 -5.48
C ALA A 43 -16.99 0.85 -5.72
N LEU A 44 -16.52 1.58 -6.73
CA LEU A 44 -15.10 1.79 -6.98
C LEU A 44 -14.45 2.58 -5.84
N ALA A 45 -15.10 3.64 -5.35
CA ALA A 45 -14.59 4.43 -4.23
C ALA A 45 -14.43 3.59 -2.94
N ALA A 46 -15.40 2.74 -2.61
CA ALA A 46 -15.34 1.85 -1.45
C ALA A 46 -14.24 0.78 -1.57
N LYS A 47 -14.06 0.20 -2.77
CA LYS A 47 -12.94 -0.72 -3.06
C LYS A 47 -11.60 -0.05 -2.86
N LEU A 48 -11.44 1.18 -3.35
CA LEU A 48 -10.19 1.93 -3.23
C LEU A 48 -9.90 2.34 -1.79
N GLU A 49 -10.91 2.67 -0.98
CA GLU A 49 -10.73 2.89 0.46
C GLU A 49 -10.24 1.63 1.18
N THR A 50 -10.82 0.48 0.88
CA THR A 50 -10.40 -0.80 1.45
C THR A 50 -8.95 -1.13 1.07
N ALA A 51 -8.59 -0.97 -0.20
CA ALA A 51 -7.23 -1.19 -0.69
C ALA A 51 -6.22 -0.23 -0.04
N THR A 52 -6.59 1.04 0.12
CA THR A 52 -5.76 2.05 0.79
C THR A 52 -5.51 1.68 2.26
N ALA A 53 -6.56 1.23 2.96
CA ALA A 53 -6.45 0.82 4.36
C ALA A 53 -5.56 -0.41 4.56
N GLN A 54 -5.62 -1.39 3.64
CA GLN A 54 -4.75 -2.56 3.64
C GLN A 54 -3.29 -2.16 3.39
N THR A 55 -3.04 -1.34 2.35
CA THR A 55 -1.69 -0.89 1.98
C THR A 55 -1.02 -0.08 3.09
N ARG A 56 -1.77 0.79 3.79
CA ARG A 56 -1.24 1.57 4.92
C ARG A 56 -0.81 0.71 6.10
N ARG A 57 -1.49 -0.41 6.37
CA ARG A 57 -1.06 -1.34 7.42
C ARG A 57 0.28 -1.97 7.11
N ASP A 58 0.51 -2.31 5.84
CA ASP A 58 1.78 -2.91 5.42
C ASP A 58 2.92 -1.88 5.46
N VAL A 59 2.70 -0.65 4.98
CA VAL A 59 3.72 0.43 4.98
C VAL A 59 4.10 0.89 6.39
N VAL A 60 3.15 1.00 7.32
CA VAL A 60 3.42 1.43 8.71
C VAL A 60 4.27 0.41 9.46
N VAL A 61 4.13 -0.88 9.14
CA VAL A 61 4.98 -1.94 9.71
C VAL A 61 6.41 -1.86 9.17
N THR A 62 6.62 -1.35 7.95
CA THR A 62 7.96 -1.22 7.34
C THR A 62 8.66 0.11 7.60
N ALA A 63 7.95 1.17 8.01
CA ALA A 63 8.51 2.51 8.17
C ALA A 63 9.58 2.63 9.28
N SER A 64 9.79 1.61 10.11
CA SER A 64 10.81 1.61 11.15
C SER A 64 11.89 0.57 10.91
N LEU A 65 12.96 0.96 10.21
CA LEU A 65 14.27 0.30 10.23
C LEU A 65 15.39 1.24 10.71
N TYR A 66 15.05 2.42 11.25
CA TYR A 66 16.01 3.40 11.78
C TYR A 66 15.82 3.71 13.27
N THR A 67 15.12 2.86 14.03
CA THR A 67 14.97 3.03 15.48
C THR A 67 15.08 1.73 16.27
N GLN A 68 16.07 0.90 15.94
CA GLN A 68 16.73 0.01 16.91
C GLN A 68 18.23 -0.01 16.65
#